data_AF-A0A7W1PM29-F1
#
_entry.id   AF-A0A7W1PM29-F1
#
_cell.length_a   1.000
_cell.length_b   1.000
_cell.length_c   1.000
_cell.angle_alpha   90.00
_cell.angle_beta   90.00
_cell.angle_gamma   90.00
#
_symmetry.space_group_name_H-M   'P 1'
#
loop_
_entity.id
_entity.type
_entity.pdbx_description
1 polymer ?
#
loop_
_entity_poly.entity_id
_entity_poly.type
_entity_poly.pdbx_seq_one_letter_code
_entity_poly.pdbx_strand_id
1 'polypeptide(L)'
;MTHPSDDWRASWETEDNYWSENFSSRPYALGPDYYDRFRPAYRYGFESGLHGMGRSWEEAEPDLRAGWDRYEHRPEPTVWDEIKDAVRDAWERVAGQKPDASKPRIRE
;
A
#
# COMPACT_ATOMS: atom_id res chain seq x y z
N MET A 1 -13.56 24.93 2.22
CA MET A 1 -13.94 23.50 2.27
C MET A 1 -12.77 22.72 1.73
N THR A 2 -11.83 22.37 2.60
CA THR A 2 -10.69 21.53 2.23
C THR A 2 -11.24 20.11 2.15
N HIS A 3 -11.43 19.61 0.93
CA HIS A 3 -11.81 18.21 0.75
C HIS A 3 -10.69 17.38 1.39
N PRO A 4 -10.99 16.49 2.36
CA PRO A 4 -9.98 15.59 2.96
C PRO A 4 -9.50 14.52 1.96
N SER A 5 -9.58 14.81 0.65
CA SER A 5 -9.39 13.89 -0.45
C SER A 5 -8.15 14.16 -1.30
N ASP A 6 -7.39 15.21 -0.98
CA ASP A 6 -6.20 15.63 -1.73
C ASP A 6 -4.90 15.13 -1.05
N ASP A 7 -4.83 15.20 0.28
CA ASP A 7 -3.68 14.73 1.07
C ASP A 7 -3.38 13.22 0.89
N TRP A 8 -4.40 12.40 0.65
CA TRP A 8 -4.20 10.96 0.43
C TRP A 8 -3.74 10.64 -1.00
N ARG A 9 -4.12 11.46 -2.00
CA ARG A 9 -3.62 11.30 -3.38
C ARG A 9 -2.17 11.73 -3.49
N ALA A 10 -1.82 12.88 -2.89
CA ALA A 10 -0.44 13.33 -2.80
C ALA A 10 0.46 12.32 -2.05
N SER A 11 -0.09 11.67 -1.01
CA SER A 11 0.61 10.61 -0.28
C SER A 11 0.77 9.34 -1.11
N TRP A 12 -0.25 8.94 -1.88
CA TRP A 12 -0.16 7.82 -2.81
C TRP A 12 0.84 8.08 -3.95
N GLU A 13 0.81 9.25 -4.59
CA GLU A 13 1.74 9.60 -5.69
C GLU A 13 3.20 9.63 -5.23
N THR A 14 3.45 10.07 -3.99
CA THR A 14 4.79 10.02 -3.39
C THR A 14 5.25 8.57 -3.17
N GLU A 15 4.38 7.72 -2.63
CA GLU A 15 4.69 6.32 -2.36
C GLU A 15 4.83 5.51 -3.66
N ASP A 16 4.02 5.84 -4.66
CA ASP A 16 4.04 5.29 -6.00
C ASP A 16 5.39 5.55 -6.68
N ASN A 17 5.89 6.79 -6.66
CA ASN A 17 7.20 7.11 -7.22
C ASN A 17 8.32 6.34 -6.50
N TYR A 18 8.26 6.26 -5.17
CA TYR A 18 9.21 5.48 -4.37
C TYR A 18 9.21 4.00 -4.79
N TRP A 19 8.03 3.38 -4.90
CA TRP A 19 7.92 2.00 -5.34
C TRP A 19 8.34 1.84 -6.80
N SER A 20 8.07 2.79 -7.71
CA SER A 20 8.53 2.70 -9.10
C SER A 20 10.06 2.58 -9.19
N GLU A 21 10.78 3.30 -8.33
CA GLU A 21 12.25 3.28 -8.30
C GLU A 21 12.80 2.07 -7.52
N ASN A 22 12.17 1.69 -6.40
CA ASN A 22 12.67 0.64 -5.50
C ASN A 22 12.19 -0.77 -5.86
N PHE A 23 11.05 -0.90 -6.54
CA PHE A 23 10.45 -2.18 -6.90
C PHE A 23 11.41 -3.03 -7.72
N SER A 24 12.14 -2.43 -8.67
CA SER A 24 13.13 -3.14 -9.50
C SER A 24 14.25 -3.82 -8.71
N SER A 25 14.49 -3.44 -7.44
CA SER A 25 15.47 -4.09 -6.56
C SER A 25 14.88 -5.26 -5.74
N ARG A 26 13.58 -5.50 -5.80
CA ARG A 26 12.91 -6.55 -5.03
C ARG A 26 13.05 -7.91 -5.71
N PRO A 27 13.21 -9.01 -4.93
CA PRO A 27 13.39 -10.36 -5.49
C PRO A 27 12.15 -10.87 -6.25
N TYR A 28 10.99 -10.25 -6.03
CA TYR A 28 9.73 -10.55 -6.73
C TYR A 28 9.45 -9.65 -7.95
N ALA A 29 10.33 -8.69 -8.24
CA ALA A 29 10.20 -7.81 -9.41
C ALA A 29 10.83 -8.46 -10.64
N LEU A 30 10.03 -9.25 -11.37
CA LEU A 30 10.48 -9.99 -12.54
C LEU A 30 10.51 -9.17 -13.85
N GLY A 31 10.33 -7.84 -13.77
CA GLY A 31 10.42 -6.93 -14.93
C GLY A 31 9.69 -5.60 -14.74
N PRO A 32 9.79 -4.67 -15.71
CA PRO A 32 9.11 -3.37 -15.65
C PRO A 32 7.57 -3.51 -15.66
N ASP A 33 7.02 -4.47 -16.41
CA ASP A 33 5.57 -4.77 -16.43
C ASP A 33 5.05 -5.33 -15.10
N TYR A 34 5.93 -5.88 -14.25
CA TYR A 34 5.52 -6.33 -12.92
C TYR A 34 5.14 -5.14 -12.05
N TYR A 35 5.79 -3.99 -12.17
CA TYR A 35 5.42 -2.84 -11.36
C TYR A 35 3.96 -2.41 -11.62
N ASP A 36 3.52 -2.41 -12.88
CA ASP A 36 2.14 -2.06 -13.25
C ASP A 36 1.12 -3.08 -12.69
N ARG A 37 1.49 -4.37 -12.66
CA ARG A 37 0.69 -5.43 -12.05
C ARG A 37 0.59 -5.30 -10.52
N PHE A 38 1.65 -4.81 -9.87
CA PHE A 38 1.74 -4.70 -8.42
C PHE A 38 1.29 -3.32 -7.90
N ARG A 39 1.24 -2.29 -8.74
CA ARG A 39 0.71 -0.95 -8.44
C ARG A 39 -0.62 -0.96 -7.71
N PRO A 40 -1.67 -1.66 -8.19
CA PRO A 40 -2.94 -1.73 -7.48
C PRO A 40 -2.84 -2.47 -6.14
N ALA A 41 -1.91 -3.41 -5.98
CA ALA A 41 -1.68 -4.11 -4.73
C ALA A 41 -1.04 -3.20 -3.67
N TYR A 42 -0.02 -2.42 -4.04
CA TYR A 42 0.56 -1.39 -3.17
C TYR A 42 -0.50 -0.37 -2.74
N ARG A 43 -1.37 0.04 -3.67
CA ARG A 43 -2.46 0.98 -3.39
C ARG A 43 -3.44 0.42 -2.39
N TYR A 44 -3.88 -0.81 -2.63
CA TYR A 44 -4.83 -1.49 -1.77
C TYR A 44 -4.27 -1.71 -0.35
N GLY A 45 -2.99 -2.08 -0.23
CA GLY A 45 -2.31 -2.22 1.06
C GLY A 45 -2.17 -0.89 1.81
N PHE A 46 -1.84 0.19 1.09
CA PHE A 46 -1.79 1.55 1.66
C PHE A 46 -3.16 2.00 2.18
N GLU A 47 -4.19 1.89 1.34
CA GLU A 47 -5.58 2.26 1.68
C GLU A 47 -6.06 1.47 2.90
N SER A 48 -5.82 0.16 2.92
CA SER A 48 -6.25 -0.69 4.02
C SER A 48 -5.42 -0.49 5.30
N GLY A 49 -4.14 -0.12 5.16
CA GLY A 49 -3.26 0.22 6.28
C GLY A 49 -3.73 1.45 7.06
N LEU A 50 -4.31 2.44 6.37
CA LEU A 50 -4.89 3.62 7.01
C LEU A 50 -6.06 3.25 7.94
N HIS A 51 -6.87 2.26 7.54
CA HIS A 51 -8.00 1.76 8.33
C HIS A 51 -7.62 0.67 9.34
N GLY A 52 -6.46 0.03 9.16
CA GLY A 52 -5.96 -1.10 9.96
C GLY A 52 -4.96 -0.72 11.06
N MET A 53 -4.78 0.57 11.35
CA MET A 53 -3.84 1.03 12.38
C MET A 53 -4.09 0.34 13.73
N GLY A 54 -3.03 -0.24 14.31
CA GLY A 54 -3.09 -0.94 15.59
C GLY A 54 -3.48 -2.42 15.52
N ARG A 55 -3.70 -2.98 14.32
CA ARG A 55 -3.81 -4.45 14.12
C ARG A 55 -2.48 -5.02 13.64
N SER A 56 -2.28 -6.32 13.80
CA SER A 56 -1.14 -7.05 13.22
C SER A 56 -1.45 -7.52 11.79
N TRP A 57 -0.41 -7.71 10.96
CA TRP A 57 -0.58 -8.22 9.59
C TRP A 57 -1.34 -9.55 9.59
N GLU A 58 -1.05 -10.45 10.52
CA GLU A 58 -1.69 -11.76 10.64
C GLU A 58 -3.21 -11.67 10.84
N GLU A 59 -3.70 -10.60 11.50
CA GLU A 59 -5.13 -10.36 11.71
C GLU A 59 -5.77 -9.68 10.50
N ALA A 60 -5.02 -8.83 9.80
CA ALA A 60 -5.50 -8.10 8.64
C ALA A 60 -5.47 -8.94 7.35
N GLU A 61 -4.47 -9.81 7.17
CA GLU A 61 -4.25 -10.63 5.97
C GLU A 61 -5.50 -11.35 5.46
N PRO A 62 -6.29 -12.09 6.28
CA PRO A 62 -7.48 -12.77 5.78
C PRO A 62 -8.57 -11.80 5.29
N ASP A 63 -8.70 -10.64 5.94
CA ASP A 63 -9.66 -9.59 5.55
C ASP A 63 -9.20 -8.89 4.26
N LEU A 64 -7.90 -8.56 4.17
CA LEU A 64 -7.26 -7.98 2.99
C LEU A 64 -7.36 -8.91 1.79
N ARG A 65 -7.15 -10.21 1.98
CA ARG A 65 -7.29 -11.21 0.93
C ARG A 65 -8.72 -11.26 0.40
N ALA A 66 -9.70 -11.27 1.30
CA ALA A 66 -11.12 -11.28 0.94
C ALA A 66 -11.53 -9.97 0.24
N GLY A 67 -10.97 -8.83 0.65
CA GLY A 67 -11.22 -7.54 0.01
C GLY A 67 -10.54 -7.40 -1.35
N TRP A 68 -9.33 -7.94 -1.53
CA TRP A 68 -8.64 -7.99 -2.81
C TRP A 68 -9.39 -8.81 -3.87
N ASP A 69 -9.97 -9.95 -3.47
CA ASP A 69 -10.81 -10.77 -4.36
C ASP A 69 -12.07 -10.01 -4.84
N ARG A 70 -12.51 -8.99 -4.10
CA ARG A 70 -13.62 -8.11 -4.47
C ARG A 70 -13.17 -6.80 -5.11
N TYR A 71 -11.87 -6.55 -5.20
CA TYR A 71 -11.32 -5.31 -5.71
C TYR A 71 -11.46 -5.25 -7.23
N GLU A 72 -12.24 -4.28 -7.71
CA GLU A 72 -12.63 -4.12 -9.11
C GLU A 72 -11.46 -3.67 -10.00
N HIS A 73 -10.44 -3.04 -9.41
CA HIS A 73 -9.24 -2.56 -10.09
C HIS A 73 -8.06 -3.52 -9.98
N ARG A 74 -8.29 -4.79 -9.55
CA ARG A 74 -7.22 -5.77 -9.54
C ARG A 74 -6.81 -6.10 -10.99
N PRO A 75 -5.52 -6.31 -11.27
CA PRO A 75 -5.11 -6.88 -12.54
C PRO A 75 -5.50 -8.35 -12.55
N GLU A 76 -6.18 -8.84 -13.58
CA GLU A 76 -6.40 -10.27 -13.78
C GLU A 76 -5.49 -10.81 -14.89
N PRO A 77 -4.88 -11.99 -14.73
CA PRO A 77 -4.86 -12.84 -13.53
C PRO A 77 -3.82 -12.39 -12.50
N THR A 78 -4.21 -12.27 -11.23
CA THR A 78 -3.27 -12.10 -10.10
C THR A 78 -3.49 -13.17 -9.05
N VAL A 79 -2.40 -13.75 -8.56
CA VAL A 79 -2.43 -14.69 -7.44
C VAL A 79 -2.18 -13.91 -6.16
N TRP A 80 -3.03 -14.10 -5.14
CA TRP A 80 -2.83 -13.45 -3.82
C TRP A 80 -1.42 -13.68 -3.29
N ASP A 81 -0.87 -14.89 -3.42
CA ASP A 81 0.49 -15.21 -2.98
C ASP A 81 1.59 -14.40 -3.69
N GLU A 82 1.38 -13.96 -4.93
CA GLU A 82 2.33 -13.09 -5.62
C GLU A 82 2.24 -11.66 -5.10
N ILE A 83 1.02 -11.14 -4.91
CA ILE A 83 0.80 -9.73 -4.55
C ILE A 83 0.80 -9.46 -3.04
N LYS A 84 0.64 -10.49 -2.19
CA LYS A 84 0.57 -10.33 -0.73
C LYS A 84 1.79 -9.64 -0.16
N ASP A 85 2.98 -9.92 -0.71
CA ASP A 85 4.24 -9.31 -0.24
C ASP A 85 4.23 -7.80 -0.48
N ALA A 86 3.71 -7.36 -1.63
CA ALA A 86 3.57 -5.93 -1.93
C ALA A 86 2.46 -5.26 -1.10
N VAL A 87 1.30 -5.92 -0.95
CA VAL A 87 0.21 -5.43 -0.07
C VAL A 87 0.74 -5.28 1.35
N ARG A 88 1.50 -6.27 1.82
CA ARG A 88 2.13 -6.28 3.15
C ARG A 88 3.13 -5.14 3.32
N ASP A 89 4.07 -4.98 2.40
CA ASP A 89 5.05 -3.89 2.43
C ASP A 89 4.36 -2.51 2.54
N ALA A 90 3.31 -2.27 1.73
CA ALA A 90 2.54 -1.03 1.79
C ALA A 90 1.76 -0.88 3.11
N TRP A 91 1.08 -1.94 3.53
CA TRP A 91 0.28 -1.95 4.74
C TRP A 91 1.15 -1.75 5.98
N GLU A 92 2.28 -2.46 6.11
CA GLU A 92 3.21 -2.34 7.24
C GLU A 92 3.83 -0.94 7.29
N ARG A 93 4.07 -0.32 6.14
CA ARG A 93 4.58 1.06 6.09
C ARG A 93 3.58 2.08 6.65
N VAL A 94 2.28 1.86 6.48
CA VAL A 94 1.21 2.76 6.96
C VAL A 94 0.74 2.39 8.37
N ALA A 95 0.45 1.12 8.63
CA ALA A 95 0.00 0.62 9.92
C ALA A 95 1.14 0.56 10.95
N GLY A 96 2.38 0.31 10.50
CA GLY A 96 3.61 0.30 11.29
C GLY A 96 4.25 1.68 11.45
N GLN A 97 3.75 2.71 10.76
CA GLN A 97 3.86 4.10 11.23
C GLN A 97 3.06 4.20 12.54
N LYS A 98 3.66 3.67 13.62
CA LYS A 98 3.41 4.20 14.96
C LYS A 98 3.50 5.73 14.80
N PRO A 99 2.61 6.53 15.41
CA PRO A 99 2.81 7.97 15.47
C PRO A 99 4.08 8.21 16.29
N ASP A 100 5.24 8.03 15.66
CA ASP A 100 6.50 8.48 16.16
C ASP A 100 6.42 10.00 16.13
N ALA A 101 6.64 10.58 17.29
CA ALA A 101 6.61 12.00 17.54
C ALA A 101 7.78 12.75 16.85
N SER A 102 8.14 12.38 15.62
CA SER A 102 9.21 12.97 14.82
C SER A 102 8.72 13.37 13.43
N LYS A 103 7.67 14.18 13.38
CA LYS A 103 7.58 15.23 12.36
C LYS A 103 7.08 16.48 13.08
N PRO A 104 7.84 17.59 13.13
CA PRO A 104 7.33 18.79 13.77
C PRO A 104 6.04 19.15 13.03
N ARG A 105 4.92 19.12 13.75
CA ARG A 105 3.70 19.82 13.37
C ARG A 105 4.14 21.25 13.12
N ILE A 106 4.23 21.61 11.85
CA ILE A 106 4.46 22.98 11.41
C ILE A 106 3.29 23.76 12.00
N ARG A 107 3.60 24.60 12.97
CA ARG A 107 2.67 25.36 13.78
C ARG A 107 2.65 26.74 13.12
N GLU A 108 1.56 27.05 12.44
CA GLU A 108 1.23 28.42 12.03
C GLU A 108 0.49 29.14 13.16
#